data_AF-A0A949UX41-F1
#
_entry.id   AF-A0A949UX41-F1
#
_cell.length_a   1.000
_cell.length_b   1.000
_cell.length_c   1.000
_cell.angle_alpha   90.00
_cell.angle_beta   90.00
_cell.angle_gamma   90.00
#
_symmetry.space_group_name_H-M   'P 1'
#
loop_
_entity.id
_entity.type
_entity.pdbx_description
1 polymer ?
#
loop_
_entity_poly.entity_id
_entity_poly.type
_entity_poly.pdbx_seq_one_letter_code
_entity_poly.pdbx_strand_id
1 'polypeptide(L)'
;MFAPLLVALLASLGIVYWAHTGASDSLLAHRQILLISLVPLLAVFALIYTVLRRTSRALLAITRGLEQLASHPDAAPQLPQITHLSRHGSGEIRTMAQALLQLSHTYERQRQAEEKAFSLSFYDPLTQLPNRRMLRERLRQLPSHTPGGQGALLILDVDDFKSFNDLLGHSTGDYMLQEMAQRLAQHAPSNSLAARTSGNAFAVLLWNLKRPEAQVLALAEKINFAIQQPLAWGGKDYRFTTSLGISLFDDQLTNLDEPLKNAEAAMYVAKSQGRGKIQFYDPSIQARLQDQLQLEEDLRHALERQELHLLYQAQARAESGQAPRIVGAEALLRWQHPTRGLVSPAVFIPLAEASDLILPIGAWVLQTACRQLQAWADDPRTADLTLAVNVSARQFLQPDFVEQVRQTLAHTGIHPRRLKLELTESTVLDNVQDTIATMQALRTLGVRLSLDDFGTGYSSLQYLKRLPLDQLKIDQVFIREITTSSADAAIVKTIVAMGHALDMQVIAEGVETAEQQQALLTYGCHYFQGYLFSRPVPVGDFEALLGRV
;
A
#
# COMPACT_ATOMS: atom_id res chain seq x y z
N MET A 1 -72.13 24.09 -7.20
CA MET A 1 -72.49 23.59 -8.56
C MET A 1 -73.82 22.81 -8.62
N PHE A 2 -74.40 22.34 -7.49
CA PHE A 2 -75.62 21.51 -7.51
C PHE A 2 -76.95 22.30 -7.52
N ALA A 3 -76.95 23.56 -7.08
CA ALA A 3 -78.16 24.38 -7.01
C ALA A 3 -78.85 24.65 -8.37
N PRO A 4 -78.14 24.98 -9.47
CA PRO A 4 -78.80 25.25 -10.76
C PRO A 4 -79.42 23.98 -11.38
N LEU A 5 -78.80 22.81 -11.17
CA LEU A 5 -79.30 21.52 -11.65
C LEU A 5 -80.58 21.10 -10.91
N LEU A 6 -80.64 21.34 -9.59
CA LEU A 6 -81.82 21.08 -8.78
C LEU A 6 -82.98 22.02 -9.18
N VAL A 7 -82.67 23.30 -9.41
CA VAL A 7 -83.65 24.30 -9.88
C VAL A 7 -84.17 23.97 -11.28
N ALA A 8 -83.31 23.53 -12.20
CA ALA A 8 -83.73 23.09 -13.53
C ALA A 8 -84.62 21.84 -13.48
N LEU A 9 -84.34 20.89 -12.57
CA LEU A 9 -85.15 19.68 -12.39
C LEU A 9 -86.54 20.01 -11.83
N LEU A 10 -86.59 20.87 -10.81
CA LEU A 10 -87.84 21.35 -10.21
C LEU A 10 -88.65 22.18 -11.21
N ALA A 11 -87.99 22.98 -12.04
CA ALA A 11 -88.63 23.70 -13.14
C ALA A 11 -89.19 22.74 -14.20
N SER A 12 -88.47 21.68 -14.59
CA SER A 12 -88.98 20.68 -15.54
C SER A 12 -90.15 19.87 -14.96
N LEU A 13 -90.11 19.53 -13.67
CA LEU A 13 -91.20 18.87 -12.95
C LEU A 13 -92.43 19.78 -12.88
N GLY A 14 -92.24 21.08 -12.61
CA GLY A 14 -93.29 22.09 -12.59
C GLY A 14 -93.91 22.36 -13.96
N ILE A 15 -93.11 22.38 -15.03
CA ILE A 15 -93.58 22.58 -16.42
C ILE A 15 -94.38 21.37 -16.91
N VAL A 16 -93.94 20.14 -16.60
CA VAL A 16 -94.67 18.90 -16.94
C VAL A 16 -95.99 18.80 -16.17
N TYR A 17 -96.01 19.26 -14.91
CA TYR A 17 -97.23 19.33 -14.10
C TYR A 17 -98.22 20.38 -14.63
N TRP A 18 -97.73 21.58 -15.00
CA TRP A 18 -98.56 22.67 -15.52
C TRP A 18 -99.09 22.44 -16.93
N ALA A 19 -98.32 21.79 -17.81
CA ALA A 19 -98.73 21.52 -19.19
C ALA A 19 -99.88 20.51 -19.30
N HIS A 20 -100.16 19.71 -18.26
CA HIS A 20 -101.11 18.59 -18.34
C HIS A 20 -102.39 18.76 -17.50
N THR A 21 -102.41 19.65 -16.50
CA THR A 21 -103.62 19.97 -15.72
C THR A 21 -104.73 20.65 -16.55
N GLY A 22 -104.44 21.01 -17.81
CA GLY A 22 -105.43 21.54 -18.75
C GLY A 22 -106.27 20.51 -19.51
N ALA A 23 -106.03 19.19 -19.42
CA ALA A 23 -106.79 18.20 -20.19
C ALA A 23 -106.96 16.81 -19.54
N SER A 24 -108.21 16.51 -19.16
CA SER A 24 -108.85 15.18 -18.94
C SER A 24 -108.54 14.35 -17.68
N ASP A 25 -109.61 14.08 -16.91
CA ASP A 25 -109.70 13.13 -15.79
C ASP A 25 -109.60 11.67 -16.26
N SER A 26 -108.39 11.18 -16.51
CA SER A 26 -108.16 9.74 -16.68
C SER A 26 -107.04 9.24 -15.75
N LEU A 27 -107.29 8.10 -15.10
CA LEU A 27 -106.33 7.36 -14.28
C LEU A 27 -105.04 6.99 -15.04
N LEU A 28 -105.12 6.90 -16.38
CA LEU A 28 -103.97 6.68 -17.27
C LEU A 28 -103.03 7.90 -17.34
N ALA A 29 -103.56 9.13 -17.38
CA ALA A 29 -102.75 10.35 -17.45
C ALA A 29 -101.89 10.54 -16.20
N HIS A 30 -102.45 10.29 -15.01
CA HIS A 30 -101.71 10.34 -13.74
C HIS A 30 -100.56 9.32 -13.66
N ARG A 31 -100.77 8.10 -14.19
CA ARG A 31 -99.71 7.07 -14.28
C ARG A 31 -98.58 7.48 -15.23
N GLN A 32 -98.90 8.11 -16.36
CA GLN A 32 -97.90 8.59 -17.31
C GLN A 32 -97.08 9.76 -16.76
N ILE A 33 -97.71 10.70 -16.03
CA ILE A 33 -97.01 11.83 -15.38
C ILE A 33 -96.03 11.32 -14.31
N LEU A 34 -96.44 10.36 -13.48
CA LEU A 34 -95.56 9.72 -12.49
C LEU A 34 -94.36 9.01 -13.15
N LEU A 35 -94.58 8.30 -14.25
CA LEU A 35 -93.49 7.65 -14.98
C LEU A 35 -92.53 8.65 -15.64
N ILE A 36 -93.04 9.72 -16.25
CA ILE A 36 -92.24 10.75 -16.94
C ILE A 36 -91.39 11.56 -15.94
N SER A 37 -91.87 11.76 -14.72
CA SER A 37 -91.16 12.48 -13.66
C SER A 37 -90.16 11.61 -12.88
N LEU A 38 -90.45 10.31 -12.71
CA LEU A 38 -89.61 9.39 -11.94
C LEU A 38 -88.29 9.06 -12.65
N VAL A 39 -88.31 8.89 -13.98
CA VAL A 39 -87.12 8.53 -14.77
C VAL A 39 -85.99 9.57 -14.65
N PRO A 40 -86.21 10.88 -14.87
CA PRO A 40 -85.16 11.89 -14.69
C PRO A 40 -84.70 12.02 -13.23
N LEU A 41 -85.59 11.81 -12.26
CA LEU A 41 -85.23 11.80 -10.84
C LEU A 41 -84.28 10.64 -10.52
N LEU A 42 -84.58 9.43 -11.00
CA LEU A 42 -83.72 8.25 -10.87
C LEU A 42 -82.39 8.44 -11.60
N ALA A 43 -82.40 9.08 -12.78
CA ALA A 43 -81.18 9.38 -13.53
C ALA A 43 -80.27 10.37 -12.78
N VAL A 44 -80.84 11.42 -12.17
CA VAL A 44 -80.07 12.36 -11.33
C VAL A 44 -79.59 11.70 -10.05
N PHE A 45 -80.40 10.84 -9.42
CA PHE A 45 -79.95 10.08 -8.26
C PHE A 45 -78.80 9.12 -8.63
N ALA A 46 -78.88 8.43 -9.77
CA ALA A 46 -77.83 7.58 -10.28
C ALA A 46 -76.55 8.40 -10.62
N LEU A 47 -76.70 9.60 -11.17
CA LEU A 47 -75.59 10.51 -11.44
C LEU A 47 -74.92 11.00 -10.13
N ILE A 48 -75.71 11.43 -9.14
CA ILE A 48 -75.20 11.84 -7.83
C ILE A 48 -74.52 10.67 -7.14
N TYR A 49 -75.14 9.49 -7.14
CA TYR A 49 -74.60 8.27 -6.57
C TYR A 49 -73.28 7.86 -7.23
N THR A 50 -73.20 7.90 -8.57
CA THR A 50 -71.97 7.58 -9.30
C THR A 50 -70.85 8.59 -9.02
N VAL A 51 -71.15 9.89 -8.94
CA VAL A 51 -70.19 10.93 -8.54
C VAL A 51 -69.70 10.72 -7.11
N LEU A 52 -70.60 10.54 -6.14
CA LEU A 52 -70.26 10.28 -4.73
C LEU A 52 -69.43 9.00 -4.58
N ARG A 53 -69.80 7.92 -5.27
CA ARG A 53 -69.08 6.65 -5.23
C ARG A 53 -67.69 6.79 -5.83
N ARG A 54 -67.54 7.57 -6.91
CA ARG A 54 -66.25 7.82 -7.56
C ARG A 54 -65.33 8.68 -6.67
N THR A 55 -65.84 9.73 -6.05
CA THR A 55 -65.06 10.60 -5.15
C THR A 55 -64.68 9.87 -3.86
N SER A 56 -65.60 9.11 -3.27
CA SER A 56 -65.33 8.28 -2.08
C SER A 56 -64.23 7.25 -2.33
N ARG A 57 -64.25 6.56 -3.48
CA ARG A 57 -63.17 5.64 -3.87
C ARG A 57 -61.83 6.34 -4.02
N ALA A 58 -61.80 7.52 -4.63
CA ALA A 58 -60.57 8.29 -4.80
C ALA A 58 -60.00 8.76 -3.45
N LEU A 59 -60.85 9.23 -2.54
CA LEU A 59 -60.47 9.59 -1.17
C LEU A 59 -59.91 8.38 -0.40
N LEU A 60 -60.58 7.23 -0.46
CA LEU A 60 -60.10 5.98 0.13
C LEU A 60 -58.75 5.54 -0.43
N ALA A 61 -58.49 5.77 -1.72
CA ALA A 61 -57.19 5.48 -2.32
C ALA A 61 -56.10 6.42 -1.76
N ILE A 62 -56.40 7.70 -1.60
CA ILE A 62 -55.49 8.69 -0.99
C ILE A 62 -55.21 8.35 0.47
N THR A 63 -56.23 8.03 1.28
CA THR A 63 -56.04 7.68 2.69
C THR A 63 -55.20 6.43 2.86
N ARG A 64 -55.44 5.38 2.07
CA ARG A 64 -54.59 4.19 2.06
C ARG A 64 -53.16 4.50 1.62
N GLY A 65 -52.99 5.37 0.63
CA GLY A 65 -51.66 5.83 0.21
C GLY A 65 -50.90 6.53 1.33
N LEU A 66 -51.58 7.37 2.13
CA LEU A 66 -51.01 8.01 3.31
C LEU A 66 -50.67 6.99 4.41
N GLU A 67 -51.56 6.04 4.70
CA GLU A 67 -51.32 4.97 5.67
C GLU A 67 -50.12 4.10 5.28
N GLN A 68 -49.97 3.81 3.98
CA GLN A 68 -48.86 3.01 3.47
C GLN A 68 -47.52 3.75 3.61
N LEU A 69 -47.49 5.05 3.32
CA LEU A 69 -46.35 5.93 3.57
C LEU A 69 -46.00 6.03 5.06
N ALA A 70 -47.01 6.11 5.94
CA ALA A 70 -46.82 6.25 7.38
C ALA A 70 -46.38 4.94 8.07
N SER A 71 -46.88 3.80 7.60
CA SER A 71 -46.61 2.48 8.19
C SER A 71 -45.30 1.85 7.70
N HIS A 72 -44.85 2.20 6.50
CA HIS A 72 -43.61 1.67 5.91
C HIS A 72 -42.75 2.81 5.33
N PRO A 73 -42.18 3.67 6.19
CA PRO A 73 -41.29 4.75 5.73
C PRO A 73 -40.07 4.21 4.95
N ASP A 74 -39.68 2.95 5.21
CA ASP A 74 -38.52 2.27 4.63
C ASP A 74 -38.81 1.52 3.32
N ALA A 75 -40.01 1.63 2.74
CA ALA A 75 -40.31 1.00 1.45
C ALA A 75 -40.87 2.05 0.49
N ALA A 76 -40.26 2.20 -0.69
CA ALA A 76 -40.80 2.99 -1.79
C ALA A 76 -42.18 2.43 -2.17
N PRO A 77 -43.29 3.04 -1.74
CA PRO A 77 -44.59 2.43 -1.91
C PRO A 77 -44.96 2.55 -3.38
N GLN A 78 -45.18 1.42 -4.05
CA GLN A 78 -45.75 1.44 -5.39
C GLN A 78 -47.21 1.87 -5.27
N LEU A 79 -47.50 3.11 -5.66
CA LEU A 79 -48.82 3.74 -5.54
C LEU A 79 -49.50 3.94 -6.91
N PRO A 80 -49.77 2.87 -7.70
CA PRO A 80 -50.27 3.00 -9.07
C PRO A 80 -51.62 3.71 -9.15
N GLN A 81 -52.48 3.55 -8.13
CA GLN A 81 -53.76 4.28 -8.06
C GLN A 81 -53.57 5.77 -7.82
N ILE A 82 -52.59 6.19 -7.00
CA ILE A 82 -52.27 7.60 -6.79
C ILE A 82 -51.66 8.20 -8.06
N THR A 83 -50.78 7.45 -8.75
CA THR A 83 -50.22 7.88 -10.04
C THR A 83 -51.30 8.07 -11.10
N HIS A 84 -52.31 7.21 -11.13
CA HIS A 84 -53.46 7.40 -12.01
C HIS A 84 -54.30 8.63 -11.60
N LEU A 85 -54.56 8.83 -10.30
CA LEU A 85 -55.31 9.99 -9.79
C LEU A 85 -54.57 11.31 -9.98
N SER A 86 -53.23 11.33 -9.94
CA SER A 86 -52.44 12.54 -10.17
C SER A 86 -52.44 12.97 -11.64
N ARG A 87 -52.59 12.02 -12.57
CA ARG A 87 -52.67 12.29 -14.02
C ARG A 87 -54.10 12.57 -14.51
N HIS A 88 -55.08 11.81 -14.03
CA HIS A 88 -56.45 11.82 -14.56
C HIS A 88 -57.53 12.26 -13.55
N GLY A 89 -57.16 12.58 -12.31
CA GLY A 89 -58.07 13.13 -11.31
C GLY A 89 -58.52 14.56 -11.66
N SER A 90 -59.63 14.99 -11.07
CA SER A 90 -60.18 16.34 -11.24
C SER A 90 -60.15 17.12 -9.92
N GLY A 91 -59.86 18.43 -9.99
CA GLY A 91 -59.92 19.32 -8.83
C GLY A 91 -58.98 18.91 -7.69
N GLU A 92 -59.49 18.97 -6.46
CA GLU A 92 -58.73 18.71 -5.22
C GLU A 92 -58.13 17.30 -5.16
N ILE A 93 -58.81 16.28 -5.69
CA ILE A 93 -58.32 14.90 -5.70
C ILE A 93 -56.98 14.80 -6.46
N ARG A 94 -56.86 15.52 -7.57
CA ARG A 94 -55.61 15.55 -8.35
C ARG A 94 -54.49 16.21 -7.55
N THR A 95 -54.77 17.35 -6.94
CA THR A 95 -53.81 18.10 -6.11
C THR A 95 -53.33 17.24 -4.92
N MET A 96 -54.25 16.56 -4.24
CA MET A 96 -53.90 15.65 -3.13
C MET A 96 -53.04 14.48 -3.61
N ALA A 97 -53.37 13.87 -4.74
CA ALA A 97 -52.58 12.78 -5.32
C ALA A 97 -51.17 13.26 -5.75
N GLN A 98 -51.05 14.47 -6.31
CA GLN A 98 -49.75 15.08 -6.65
C GLN A 98 -48.90 15.37 -5.40
N ALA A 99 -49.49 15.96 -4.36
CA ALA A 99 -48.82 16.23 -3.10
C ALA A 99 -48.29 14.94 -2.45
N LEU A 100 -49.08 13.87 -2.48
CA LEU A 100 -48.71 12.57 -1.93
C LEU A 100 -47.53 11.92 -2.67
N LEU A 101 -47.50 12.01 -4.01
CA LEU A 101 -46.35 11.57 -4.80
C LEU A 101 -45.10 12.40 -4.53
N GLN A 102 -45.24 13.72 -4.38
CA GLN A 102 -44.13 14.61 -4.05
C GLN A 102 -43.55 14.30 -2.68
N LEU A 103 -44.39 14.01 -1.68
CA LEU A 103 -43.98 13.52 -0.37
C LEU A 103 -43.19 12.20 -0.49
N SER A 104 -43.73 11.22 -1.22
CA SER A 104 -43.06 9.92 -1.44
C SER A 104 -41.67 10.09 -2.06
N HIS A 105 -41.53 10.89 -3.11
CA HIS A 105 -40.23 11.15 -3.73
C HIS A 105 -39.27 11.91 -2.81
N THR A 106 -39.79 12.76 -1.93
CA THR A 106 -38.95 13.49 -0.95
C THR A 106 -38.39 12.52 0.09
N TYR A 107 -39.21 11.61 0.62
CA TYR A 107 -38.77 10.54 1.52
C TYR A 107 -37.74 9.61 0.87
N GLU A 108 -37.97 9.17 -0.37
CA GLU A 108 -37.00 8.35 -1.12
C GLU A 108 -35.66 9.06 -1.30
N ARG A 109 -35.67 10.35 -1.66
CA ARG A 109 -34.44 11.15 -1.81
C ARG A 109 -33.70 11.31 -0.49
N GLN A 110 -34.43 11.58 0.60
CA GLN A 110 -33.84 11.71 1.93
C GLN A 110 -33.17 10.39 2.33
N ARG A 111 -33.85 9.26 2.17
CA ARG A 111 -33.29 7.95 2.45
C ARG A 111 -32.06 7.64 1.62
N GLN A 112 -32.10 7.88 0.30
CA GLN A 112 -30.93 7.69 -0.57
C GLN A 112 -29.77 8.59 -0.15
N ALA A 113 -30.05 9.81 0.31
CA ALA A 113 -29.03 10.71 0.85
C ALA A 113 -28.46 10.19 2.17
N GLU A 114 -29.29 9.65 3.07
CA GLU A 114 -28.87 9.04 4.33
C GLU A 114 -28.05 7.76 4.11
N GLU A 115 -28.46 6.87 3.22
CA GLU A 115 -27.71 5.66 2.83
C GLU A 115 -26.35 6.04 2.20
N LYS A 116 -26.33 7.03 1.31
CA LYS A 116 -25.08 7.57 0.74
C LYS A 116 -24.21 8.22 1.81
N ALA A 117 -24.78 9.01 2.71
CA ALA A 117 -24.04 9.65 3.80
C ALA A 117 -23.44 8.61 4.76
N PHE A 118 -24.19 7.55 5.07
CA PHE A 118 -23.70 6.42 5.85
C PHE A 118 -22.57 5.71 5.14
N SER A 119 -22.75 5.36 3.85
CA SER A 119 -21.71 4.73 3.03
C SER A 119 -20.42 5.57 2.99
N LEU A 120 -20.51 6.86 2.68
CA LEU A 120 -19.36 7.78 2.64
C LEU A 120 -18.69 7.97 4.01
N SER A 121 -19.44 7.83 5.10
CA SER A 121 -18.92 7.98 6.46
C SER A 121 -18.20 6.72 6.96
N PHE A 122 -18.63 5.53 6.52
CA PHE A 122 -18.19 4.24 7.10
C PHE A 122 -17.46 3.31 6.14
N TYR A 123 -17.42 3.62 4.84
CA TYR A 123 -16.75 2.81 3.82
C TYR A 123 -15.74 3.64 3.03
N ASP A 124 -14.71 2.97 2.55
CA ASP A 124 -13.71 3.53 1.66
C ASP A 124 -14.24 3.53 0.22
N PRO A 125 -14.29 4.68 -0.47
CA PRO A 125 -14.92 4.77 -1.80
C PRO A 125 -14.18 4.00 -2.89
N LEU A 126 -12.86 3.78 -2.75
CA LEU A 126 -12.06 3.06 -3.74
C LEU A 126 -12.26 1.54 -3.64
N THR A 127 -12.17 1.01 -2.42
CA THR A 127 -12.17 -0.44 -2.17
C THR A 127 -13.52 -0.98 -1.72
N GLN A 128 -14.47 -0.11 -1.37
CA GLN A 128 -15.78 -0.45 -0.79
C GLN A 128 -15.69 -1.25 0.52
N LEU A 129 -14.51 -1.36 1.12
CA LEU A 129 -14.35 -1.91 2.46
C LEU A 129 -14.77 -0.91 3.53
N PRO A 130 -15.19 -1.37 4.71
CA PRO A 130 -15.24 -0.58 5.92
C PRO A 130 -13.99 0.30 6.08
N ASN A 131 -14.16 1.56 6.47
CA ASN A 131 -13.05 2.47 6.72
C ASN A 131 -12.60 2.41 8.19
N ARG A 132 -11.58 3.19 8.54
CA ARG A 132 -11.06 3.30 9.93
C ARG A 132 -12.14 3.65 10.96
N ARG A 133 -13.16 4.42 10.59
CA ARG A 133 -14.27 4.80 11.48
C ARG A 133 -15.16 3.60 11.79
N MET A 134 -15.53 2.81 10.77
CA MET A 134 -16.31 1.58 10.96
C MET A 134 -15.55 0.52 11.75
N LEU A 135 -14.24 0.37 11.48
CA LEU A 135 -13.37 -0.51 12.26
C LEU A 135 -13.39 -0.18 13.75
N ARG A 136 -13.20 1.11 14.08
CA ARG A 136 -13.25 1.60 15.46
C ARG A 136 -14.60 1.34 16.09
N GLU A 137 -15.68 1.69 15.40
CA GLU A 137 -17.04 1.48 15.92
C GLU A 137 -17.32 0.01 16.21
N ARG A 138 -16.87 -0.89 15.33
CA ARG A 138 -16.99 -2.33 15.55
C ARG A 138 -16.18 -2.79 16.76
N LEU A 139 -14.94 -2.32 16.89
CA LEU A 139 -14.08 -2.64 18.04
C LEU A 139 -14.72 -2.21 19.37
N ARG A 140 -15.43 -1.06 19.41
CA ARG A 140 -16.15 -0.61 20.62
C ARG A 140 -17.27 -1.56 21.04
N GLN A 141 -17.91 -2.23 20.09
CA GLN A 141 -19.05 -3.10 20.36
C GLN A 141 -18.63 -4.50 20.84
N LEU A 142 -17.39 -4.93 20.58
CA LEU A 142 -16.95 -6.29 20.86
C LEU A 142 -17.00 -6.68 22.36
N PRO A 143 -16.46 -5.88 23.31
CA PRO A 143 -16.46 -6.24 24.73
C PRO A 143 -17.86 -6.52 25.29
N SER A 144 -18.88 -5.81 24.77
CA SER A 144 -20.28 -5.96 25.20
C SER A 144 -20.97 -7.21 24.63
N HIS A 145 -20.46 -7.79 23.55
CA HIS A 145 -21.10 -8.89 22.84
C HIS A 145 -20.44 -10.25 23.04
N THR A 146 -19.22 -10.29 23.59
CA THR A 146 -18.44 -11.53 23.70
C THR A 146 -17.72 -11.67 25.06
N PRO A 147 -18.45 -11.81 26.18
CA PRO A 147 -17.85 -11.99 27.50
C PRO A 147 -16.98 -13.26 27.55
N GLY A 148 -15.74 -13.14 28.03
CA GLY A 148 -14.72 -14.19 28.05
C GLY A 148 -14.11 -14.53 26.68
N GLY A 149 -14.45 -13.78 25.63
CA GLY A 149 -13.95 -14.00 24.27
C GLY A 149 -12.64 -13.26 24.00
N GLN A 150 -11.71 -13.92 23.30
CA GLN A 150 -10.49 -13.27 22.80
C GLN A 150 -10.71 -12.74 21.38
N GLY A 151 -10.06 -11.62 21.07
CA GLY A 151 -10.07 -10.98 19.76
C GLY A 151 -8.65 -10.73 19.26
N ALA A 152 -8.56 -10.38 17.98
CA ALA A 152 -7.30 -10.00 17.37
C ALA A 152 -7.51 -8.91 16.34
N LEU A 153 -6.57 -7.99 16.25
CA LEU A 153 -6.50 -6.99 15.21
C LEU A 153 -5.22 -7.19 14.41
N LEU A 154 -5.38 -7.40 13.11
CA LEU A 154 -4.29 -7.48 12.15
C LEU A 154 -4.24 -6.15 11.41
N ILE A 155 -3.06 -5.56 11.27
CA ILE A 155 -2.78 -4.40 10.42
C ILE A 155 -1.82 -4.86 9.33
N LEU A 156 -2.20 -4.62 8.08
CA LEU A 156 -1.43 -4.97 6.89
C LEU A 156 -1.05 -3.69 6.18
N ASP A 157 0.18 -3.57 5.73
CA ASP A 157 0.63 -2.44 4.93
C ASP A 157 1.43 -2.95 3.73
N VAL A 158 1.10 -2.40 2.55
CA VAL A 158 1.79 -2.74 1.30
C VAL A 158 3.18 -2.14 1.31
N ASP A 159 4.17 -3.01 1.24
CA ASP A 159 5.57 -2.63 1.22
C ASP A 159 5.88 -1.83 -0.04
N ASP A 160 6.60 -0.72 0.13
CA ASP A 160 7.09 0.17 -0.94
C ASP A 160 6.00 0.67 -1.92
N PHE A 161 4.76 0.77 -1.45
CA PHE A 161 3.62 1.25 -2.25
C PHE A 161 3.82 2.63 -2.86
N LYS A 162 4.53 3.53 -2.17
CA LYS A 162 4.86 4.85 -2.71
C LYS A 162 5.75 4.71 -3.94
N SER A 163 6.85 3.96 -3.84
CA SER A 163 7.74 3.69 -4.97
C SER A 163 6.99 3.01 -6.12
N PHE A 164 6.08 2.07 -5.81
CA PHE A 164 5.21 1.45 -6.80
C PHE A 164 4.36 2.48 -7.56
N ASN A 165 3.73 3.43 -6.85
CA ASN A 165 2.96 4.51 -7.46
C ASN A 165 3.82 5.47 -8.28
N ASP A 166 4.98 5.84 -7.76
CA ASP A 166 5.88 6.79 -8.41
C ASP A 166 6.40 6.19 -9.74
N LEU A 167 6.59 4.87 -9.80
CA LEU A 167 7.06 4.14 -10.99
C LEU A 167 5.95 3.81 -12.00
N LEU A 168 4.77 3.39 -11.53
CA LEU A 168 3.73 2.79 -12.38
C LEU A 168 2.45 3.64 -12.50
N GLY A 169 2.42 4.78 -11.81
CA GLY A 169 1.30 5.70 -11.77
C GLY A 169 0.20 5.30 -10.79
N HIS A 170 -0.50 6.31 -10.27
CA HIS A 170 -1.56 6.14 -9.27
C HIS A 170 -2.70 5.22 -9.71
N SER A 171 -3.06 5.17 -10.99
CA SER A 171 -4.11 4.28 -11.48
C SER A 171 -3.78 2.79 -11.28
N THR A 172 -2.50 2.43 -11.40
CA THR A 172 -2.03 1.06 -11.18
C THR A 172 -2.04 0.72 -9.68
N GLY A 173 -1.65 1.68 -8.83
CA GLY A 173 -1.76 1.54 -7.38
C GLY A 173 -3.20 1.41 -6.89
N ASP A 174 -4.12 2.19 -7.46
CA ASP A 174 -5.55 2.10 -7.13
C ASP A 174 -6.11 0.71 -7.45
N TYR A 175 -5.75 0.15 -8.62
CA TYR A 175 -6.14 -1.21 -8.99
C TYR A 175 -5.54 -2.26 -8.04
N MET A 176 -4.27 -2.09 -7.63
CA MET A 176 -3.65 -2.96 -6.61
C MET A 176 -4.45 -2.95 -5.30
N LEU A 177 -4.82 -1.77 -4.82
CA LEU A 177 -5.57 -1.62 -3.57
C LEU A 177 -6.96 -2.27 -3.67
N GLN A 178 -7.62 -2.19 -4.82
CA GLN A 178 -8.90 -2.84 -5.07
C GLN A 178 -8.78 -4.37 -5.08
N GLU A 179 -7.79 -4.92 -5.77
CA GLU A 179 -7.52 -6.37 -5.77
C GLU A 179 -7.16 -6.89 -4.38
N MET A 180 -6.35 -6.14 -3.63
CA MET A 180 -6.03 -6.48 -2.25
C MET A 180 -7.28 -6.52 -1.38
N ALA A 181 -8.16 -5.52 -1.52
CA ALA A 181 -9.41 -5.50 -0.78
C ALA A 181 -10.28 -6.72 -1.07
N GLN A 182 -10.36 -7.12 -2.34
CA GLN A 182 -11.10 -8.29 -2.77
C GLN A 182 -10.50 -9.58 -2.18
N ARG A 183 -9.18 -9.77 -2.28
CA ARG A 183 -8.49 -10.94 -1.72
C ARG A 183 -8.64 -11.00 -0.20
N LEU A 184 -8.55 -9.87 0.47
CA LEU A 184 -8.73 -9.77 1.92
C LEU A 184 -10.15 -10.17 2.32
N ALA A 185 -11.16 -9.65 1.64
CA ALA A 185 -12.56 -9.96 1.90
C ALA A 185 -12.90 -11.43 1.65
N GLN A 186 -12.31 -12.06 0.62
CA GLN A 186 -12.50 -13.48 0.30
C GLN A 186 -11.92 -14.43 1.36
N HIS A 187 -10.86 -14.01 2.06
CA HIS A 187 -10.19 -14.83 3.06
C HIS A 187 -10.57 -14.48 4.50
N ALA A 188 -11.24 -13.36 4.72
CA ALA A 188 -11.77 -12.94 6.00
C ALA A 188 -12.87 -13.91 6.48
N PRO A 189 -12.78 -14.49 7.69
CA PRO A 189 -13.79 -15.42 8.21
C PRO A 189 -15.08 -14.70 8.62
N SER A 190 -16.17 -15.44 8.86
CA SER A 190 -17.48 -14.86 9.18
C SER A 190 -17.52 -14.06 10.49
N ASN A 191 -16.63 -14.37 11.43
CA ASN A 191 -16.42 -13.64 12.69
C ASN A 191 -15.33 -12.56 12.55
N SER A 192 -15.35 -11.83 11.43
CA SER A 192 -14.35 -10.79 11.15
C SER A 192 -14.89 -9.57 10.44
N LEU A 193 -14.09 -8.50 10.46
CA LEU A 193 -14.29 -7.29 9.68
C LEU A 193 -12.98 -6.94 8.98
N ALA A 194 -12.97 -7.03 7.65
CA ALA A 194 -11.91 -6.46 6.82
C ALA A 194 -12.18 -4.97 6.59
N ALA A 195 -11.15 -4.14 6.71
CA ALA A 195 -11.25 -2.69 6.58
C ALA A 195 -10.03 -2.11 5.86
N ARG A 196 -10.18 -0.93 5.25
CA ARG A 196 -9.07 -0.09 4.79
C ARG A 196 -8.91 1.09 5.73
N THR A 197 -7.74 1.23 6.36
CA THR A 197 -7.53 2.21 7.44
C THR A 197 -6.99 3.54 6.93
N SER A 198 -6.06 3.52 5.98
CA SER A 198 -5.48 4.71 5.36
C SER A 198 -4.56 4.32 4.21
N GLY A 199 -4.50 5.10 3.12
CA GLY A 199 -3.48 4.93 2.08
C GLY A 199 -3.34 3.48 1.59
N ASN A 200 -2.22 2.85 1.91
CA ASN A 200 -1.86 1.48 1.59
C ASN A 200 -2.05 0.47 2.74
N ALA A 201 -2.71 0.88 3.82
CA ALA A 201 -2.93 0.08 5.02
C ALA A 201 -4.36 -0.49 5.10
N PHE A 202 -4.43 -1.77 5.44
CA PHE A 202 -5.64 -2.54 5.66
C PHE A 202 -5.66 -3.11 7.07
N ALA A 203 -6.84 -3.51 7.53
CA ALA A 203 -7.02 -4.16 8.82
C ALA A 203 -7.96 -5.35 8.72
N VAL A 204 -7.73 -6.35 9.57
CA VAL A 204 -8.70 -7.44 9.82
C VAL A 204 -8.92 -7.53 11.32
N LEU A 205 -10.16 -7.27 11.75
CA LEU A 205 -10.59 -7.44 13.13
C LEU A 205 -11.28 -8.79 13.28
N LEU A 206 -10.84 -9.59 14.25
CA LEU A 206 -11.38 -10.91 14.60
C LEU A 206 -11.95 -10.88 16.02
N TRP A 207 -13.03 -11.62 16.22
CA TRP A 207 -13.65 -11.80 17.55
C TRP A 207 -14.08 -13.26 17.76
N ASN A 208 -14.41 -13.64 19.00
CA ASN A 208 -14.80 -15.00 19.38
C ASN A 208 -13.72 -16.06 19.12
N LEU A 209 -12.46 -15.73 19.36
CA LEU A 209 -11.34 -16.66 19.22
C LEU A 209 -11.24 -17.59 20.44
N LYS A 210 -10.93 -18.87 20.17
CA LYS A 210 -10.72 -19.91 21.21
C LYS A 210 -9.26 -20.26 21.45
N ARG A 211 -8.43 -20.13 20.41
CA ARG A 211 -6.97 -20.34 20.43
C ARG A 211 -6.36 -19.22 19.58
N PRO A 212 -6.27 -18.00 20.12
CA PRO A 212 -6.06 -16.81 19.30
C PRO A 212 -4.75 -16.87 18.53
N GLU A 213 -3.62 -17.17 19.15
CA GLU A 213 -2.32 -17.16 18.47
C GLU A 213 -2.27 -18.08 17.24
N ALA A 214 -2.55 -19.38 17.41
CA ALA A 214 -2.48 -20.34 16.31
C ALA A 214 -3.52 -20.06 15.22
N GLN A 215 -4.75 -19.66 15.59
CA GLN A 215 -5.81 -19.35 14.62
C GLN A 215 -5.47 -18.09 13.82
N VAL A 216 -4.95 -17.07 14.50
CA VAL A 216 -4.64 -15.77 13.90
C VAL A 216 -3.39 -15.88 13.03
N LEU A 217 -2.37 -16.61 13.46
CA LEU A 217 -1.17 -16.85 12.65
C LEU A 217 -1.53 -17.58 11.35
N ALA A 218 -2.29 -18.67 11.43
CA ALA A 218 -2.71 -19.41 10.24
C ALA A 218 -3.54 -18.55 9.27
N LEU A 219 -4.40 -17.65 9.79
CA LEU A 219 -5.13 -16.70 8.97
C LEU A 219 -4.20 -15.66 8.34
N ALA A 220 -3.27 -15.10 9.12
CA ALA A 220 -2.31 -14.10 8.63
C ALA A 220 -1.43 -14.68 7.52
N GLU A 221 -0.92 -15.90 7.66
CA GLU A 221 -0.16 -16.61 6.63
C GLU A 221 -1.00 -16.84 5.37
N LYS A 222 -2.26 -17.27 5.53
CA LYS A 222 -3.18 -17.47 4.42
C LYS A 222 -3.45 -16.17 3.66
N ILE A 223 -3.72 -15.08 4.38
CA ILE A 223 -3.95 -13.76 3.79
C ILE A 223 -2.68 -13.27 3.08
N ASN A 224 -1.51 -13.38 3.71
CA ASN A 224 -0.23 -12.98 3.13
C ASN A 224 0.05 -13.76 1.84
N PHE A 225 -0.14 -15.08 1.84
CA PHE A 225 0.02 -15.91 0.65
C PHE A 225 -0.92 -15.52 -0.50
N ALA A 226 -2.18 -15.21 -0.18
CA ALA A 226 -3.16 -14.77 -1.18
C ALA A 226 -2.80 -13.39 -1.76
N ILE A 227 -2.36 -12.46 -0.93
CA ILE A 227 -1.94 -11.12 -1.35
C ILE A 227 -0.70 -11.18 -2.24
N GLN A 228 0.26 -12.06 -1.93
CA GLN A 228 1.49 -12.23 -2.72
C GLN A 228 1.28 -12.86 -4.10
N GLN A 229 0.08 -13.34 -4.42
CA GLN A 229 -0.19 -13.86 -5.78
C GLN A 229 0.00 -12.74 -6.82
N PRO A 230 0.59 -13.04 -7.99
CA PRO A 230 0.80 -12.02 -9.02
C PRO A 230 -0.49 -11.29 -9.38
N LEU A 231 -0.36 -9.99 -9.64
CA LEU A 231 -1.46 -9.13 -10.07
C LEU A 231 -1.28 -8.78 -11.54
N ALA A 232 -2.18 -9.27 -12.38
CA ALA A 232 -2.15 -9.04 -13.82
C ALA A 232 -2.82 -7.71 -14.16
N TRP A 233 -2.05 -6.75 -14.69
CA TRP A 233 -2.58 -5.46 -15.14
C TRP A 233 -1.81 -4.93 -16.35
N GLY A 234 -2.53 -4.52 -17.39
CA GLY A 234 -1.92 -4.00 -18.63
C GLY A 234 -0.99 -4.99 -19.35
N GLY A 235 -1.24 -6.30 -19.22
CA GLY A 235 -0.43 -7.36 -19.84
C GLY A 235 0.89 -7.67 -19.11
N LYS A 236 1.08 -7.16 -17.89
CA LYS A 236 2.22 -7.45 -17.02
C LYS A 236 1.75 -8.02 -15.68
N ASP A 237 2.60 -8.81 -15.05
CA ASP A 237 2.38 -9.36 -13.72
C ASP A 237 3.21 -8.59 -12.69
N TYR A 238 2.54 -8.05 -11.68
CA TYR A 238 3.16 -7.34 -10.57
C TYR A 238 3.20 -8.22 -9.32
N ARG A 239 4.32 -8.18 -8.60
CA ARG A 239 4.49 -8.81 -7.30
C ARG A 239 4.80 -7.75 -6.27
N PHE A 240 4.26 -7.91 -5.08
CA PHE A 240 4.44 -7.00 -3.96
C PHE A 240 4.34 -7.81 -2.66
N THR A 241 4.92 -7.27 -1.60
CA THR A 241 4.87 -7.87 -0.27
C THR A 241 4.05 -7.00 0.67
N THR A 242 3.62 -7.60 1.77
CA THR A 242 2.96 -6.87 2.86
C THR A 242 3.64 -7.17 4.18
N SER A 243 3.82 -6.13 4.98
CA SER A 243 4.22 -6.27 6.37
C SER A 243 2.97 -6.29 7.25
N LEU A 244 2.89 -7.27 8.15
CA LEU A 244 1.70 -7.55 8.95
C LEU A 244 2.00 -7.51 10.44
N GLY A 245 1.25 -6.71 11.18
CA GLY A 245 1.29 -6.63 12.64
C GLY A 245 0.02 -7.18 13.26
N ILE A 246 0.14 -7.94 14.35
CA ILE A 246 -0.98 -8.60 15.02
C ILE A 246 -1.03 -8.18 16.48
N SER A 247 -2.16 -7.67 16.95
CA SER A 247 -2.41 -7.46 18.37
C SER A 247 -3.55 -8.36 18.84
N LEU A 248 -3.29 -9.13 19.91
CA LEU A 248 -4.32 -9.88 20.62
C LEU A 248 -4.90 -9.02 21.75
N PHE A 249 -6.20 -9.17 22.00
CA PHE A 249 -6.89 -8.50 23.10
C PHE A 249 -7.98 -9.41 23.67
N ASP A 250 -8.42 -9.13 24.89
CA ASP A 250 -9.47 -9.86 25.59
C ASP A 250 -10.69 -8.97 25.89
N ASP A 251 -11.63 -9.51 26.66
CA ASP A 251 -12.86 -8.83 27.06
C ASP A 251 -12.64 -7.77 28.16
N GLN A 252 -11.44 -7.67 28.73
CA GLN A 252 -11.04 -6.62 29.68
C GLN A 252 -10.39 -5.42 28.99
N LEU A 253 -10.49 -5.32 27.66
CA LEU A 253 -9.99 -4.19 26.90
C LEU A 253 -10.61 -2.87 27.37
N THR A 254 -9.84 -2.09 28.14
CA THR A 254 -10.26 -0.79 28.67
C THR A 254 -9.95 0.37 27.72
N ASN A 255 -8.89 0.23 26.91
CA ASN A 255 -8.46 1.23 25.95
C ASN A 255 -8.66 0.74 24.52
N LEU A 256 -9.70 1.25 23.85
CA LEU A 256 -10.07 0.82 22.49
C LEU A 256 -9.05 1.23 21.42
N ASP A 257 -8.14 2.15 21.70
CA ASP A 257 -7.05 2.50 20.78
C ASP A 257 -5.82 1.60 20.93
N GLU A 258 -5.73 0.84 22.03
CA GLU A 258 -4.57 -0.01 22.32
C GLU A 258 -4.35 -1.11 21.28
N PRO A 259 -5.34 -1.91 20.86
CA PRO A 259 -5.11 -2.96 19.87
C PRO A 259 -4.64 -2.41 18.53
N LEU A 260 -5.14 -1.22 18.17
CA LEU A 260 -4.76 -0.53 16.94
C LEU A 260 -3.30 -0.07 17.01
N LYS A 261 -2.91 0.59 18.10
CA LYS A 261 -1.53 1.02 18.34
C LYS A 261 -0.57 -0.16 18.37
N ASN A 262 -0.94 -1.23 19.07
CA ASN A 262 -0.12 -2.42 19.23
C ASN A 262 0.06 -3.16 17.89
N ALA A 263 -0.99 -3.29 17.09
CA ALA A 263 -0.90 -3.89 15.76
C ALA A 263 -0.08 -3.02 14.79
N GLU A 264 -0.27 -1.69 14.80
CA GLU A 264 0.54 -0.74 14.02
C GLU A 264 2.03 -0.83 14.43
N ALA A 265 2.34 -0.89 15.73
CA ALA A 265 3.69 -1.04 16.26
C ALA A 265 4.36 -2.35 15.81
N ALA A 266 3.64 -3.47 15.91
CA ALA A 266 4.13 -4.77 15.44
C ALA A 266 4.37 -4.79 13.93
N MET A 267 3.48 -4.18 13.15
CA MET A 267 3.63 -4.04 11.70
C MET A 267 4.87 -3.20 11.34
N TYR A 268 5.14 -2.13 12.08
CA TYR A 268 6.33 -1.32 11.86
C TYR A 268 7.61 -2.12 12.16
N VAL A 269 7.62 -2.89 13.24
CA VAL A 269 8.74 -3.80 13.54
C VAL A 269 8.93 -4.81 12.40
N ALA A 270 7.84 -5.39 11.88
CA ALA A 270 7.90 -6.30 10.73
C ALA A 270 8.57 -5.63 9.51
N LYS A 271 8.23 -4.37 9.21
CA LYS A 271 8.89 -3.58 8.16
C LYS A 271 10.39 -3.42 8.41
N SER A 272 10.75 -3.01 9.62
CA SER A 272 12.15 -2.76 9.99
C SER A 272 13.03 -4.03 9.95
N GLN A 273 12.43 -5.21 10.07
CA GLN A 273 13.13 -6.49 10.02
C GLN A 273 13.31 -7.03 8.59
N GLY A 274 13.09 -6.22 7.55
CA GLY A 274 13.26 -6.62 6.15
C GLY A 274 11.96 -6.82 5.38
N ARG A 275 10.84 -6.23 5.85
CA ARG A 275 9.52 -6.25 5.18
C ARG A 275 8.97 -7.66 4.92
N GLY A 276 7.76 -7.78 4.37
CA GLY A 276 7.16 -9.07 4.00
C GLY A 276 6.95 -10.06 5.16
N LYS A 277 6.99 -9.58 6.41
CA LYS A 277 6.96 -10.40 7.64
C LYS A 277 5.66 -10.24 8.39
N ILE A 278 5.35 -11.26 9.20
CA ILE A 278 4.25 -11.27 10.16
C ILE A 278 4.84 -11.15 11.56
N GLN A 279 4.36 -10.20 12.35
CA GLN A 279 4.85 -9.94 13.69
C GLN A 279 3.68 -9.83 14.67
N PHE A 280 3.70 -10.65 15.73
CA PHE A 280 2.82 -10.44 16.88
C PHE A 280 3.33 -9.30 17.74
N TYR A 281 2.40 -8.53 18.28
CA TYR A 281 2.69 -7.56 19.32
C TYR A 281 3.05 -8.30 20.60
N ASP A 282 4.19 -7.93 21.15
CA ASP A 282 4.57 -8.25 22.50
C ASP A 282 5.10 -6.97 23.17
N PRO A 283 5.03 -6.83 24.51
CA PRO A 283 5.44 -5.61 25.18
C PRO A 283 6.89 -5.16 24.91
N SER A 284 7.79 -6.06 24.50
CA SER A 284 9.16 -5.68 24.14
C SER A 284 9.23 -4.89 22.83
N ILE A 285 8.20 -4.95 21.98
CA ILE A 285 8.12 -4.14 20.76
C ILE A 285 8.13 -2.65 21.07
N GLN A 286 7.43 -2.22 22.13
CA GLN A 286 7.42 -0.82 22.53
C GLN A 286 8.85 -0.33 22.87
N ALA A 287 9.60 -1.16 23.61
CA ALA A 287 11.00 -0.87 23.94
C ALA A 287 11.87 -0.83 22.69
N ARG A 288 11.68 -1.77 21.75
CA ARG A 288 12.44 -1.82 20.48
C ARG A 288 12.19 -0.61 19.59
N LEU A 289 10.94 -0.11 19.52
CA LEU A 289 10.60 1.10 18.78
C LEU A 289 11.24 2.34 19.40
N GLN A 290 11.18 2.45 20.73
CA GLN A 290 11.86 3.53 21.45
C GLN A 290 13.37 3.47 21.25
N ASP A 291 13.96 2.28 21.30
CA ASP A 291 15.38 2.06 21.01
C ASP A 291 15.75 2.47 19.59
N GLN A 292 14.93 2.15 18.58
CA GLN A 292 15.17 2.57 17.20
C GLN A 292 15.08 4.09 17.03
N LEU A 293 14.07 4.74 17.62
CA LEU A 293 13.93 6.20 17.57
C LEU A 293 15.12 6.89 18.26
N GLN A 294 15.54 6.37 19.41
CA GLN A 294 16.72 6.88 20.10
C GLN A 294 17.98 6.69 19.25
N LEU A 295 18.14 5.52 18.62
CA LEU A 295 19.28 5.24 17.75
C LEU A 295 19.29 6.15 16.51
N GLU A 296 18.13 6.48 15.95
CA GLU A 296 18.02 7.43 14.82
C GLU A 296 18.47 8.83 15.24
N GLU A 297 18.00 9.28 16.41
CA GLU A 297 18.40 10.57 16.96
C GLU A 297 19.89 10.60 17.27
N ASP A 298 20.45 9.54 17.85
CA ASP A 298 21.89 9.43 18.10
C ASP A 298 22.68 9.47 16.78
N LEU A 299 22.22 8.75 15.74
CA LEU A 299 22.84 8.73 14.42
C LEU A 299 22.85 10.11 13.75
N ARG A 300 21.80 10.93 13.96
CA ARG A 300 21.71 12.31 13.45
C ARG A 300 22.88 13.17 13.91
N HIS A 301 23.37 12.95 15.13
CA HIS A 301 24.50 13.67 15.72
C HIS A 301 25.85 12.94 15.55
N ALA A 302 25.86 11.70 15.05
CA ALA A 302 27.06 10.85 15.03
C ALA A 302 28.22 11.44 14.19
N LEU A 303 27.92 12.13 13.09
CA LEU A 303 28.93 12.83 12.29
C LEU A 303 29.56 13.99 13.07
N GLU A 304 28.73 14.84 13.68
CA GLU A 304 29.19 16.01 14.46
C GLU A 304 30.00 15.58 15.68
N ARG A 305 29.62 14.45 16.29
CA ARG A 305 30.29 13.85 17.45
C ARG A 305 31.51 12.98 17.10
N GLN A 306 31.86 12.85 15.83
CA GLN A 306 33.00 12.03 15.35
C GLN A 306 32.90 10.56 15.76
N GLU A 307 31.69 10.02 15.82
CA GLU A 307 31.41 8.63 16.21
C GLU A 307 31.54 7.67 15.01
N LEU A 308 31.46 8.20 13.79
CA LEU A 308 31.63 7.46 12.55
C LEU A 308 33.10 7.44 12.12
N HIS A 309 33.59 6.26 11.74
CA HIS A 309 34.94 6.06 11.23
C HIS A 309 34.97 5.00 10.13
N LEU A 310 36.06 4.96 9.36
CA LEU A 310 36.28 3.97 8.30
C LEU A 310 37.31 2.94 8.76
N LEU A 311 36.98 1.67 8.56
CA LEU A 311 37.96 0.58 8.52
C LEU A 311 38.26 0.22 7.08
N TYR A 312 39.41 -0.40 6.85
CA TYR A 312 39.92 -0.73 5.53
C TYR A 312 40.14 -2.24 5.47
N GLN A 313 39.54 -2.90 4.48
CA GLN A 313 39.78 -4.32 4.22
C GLN A 313 40.59 -4.48 2.94
N ALA A 314 41.65 -5.29 3.00
CA ALA A 314 42.56 -5.47 1.87
C ALA A 314 41.91 -6.22 0.70
N GLN A 315 42.14 -5.69 -0.50
CA GLN A 315 41.89 -6.36 -1.78
C GLN A 315 43.23 -6.84 -2.34
N ALA A 316 43.37 -8.14 -2.55
CA ALA A 316 44.58 -8.78 -3.02
C ALA A 316 44.46 -9.24 -4.48
N ARG A 317 45.59 -9.29 -5.18
CA ARG A 317 45.71 -9.85 -6.53
C ARG A 317 46.80 -10.90 -6.56
N ALA A 318 46.48 -12.08 -7.07
CA ALA A 318 47.49 -13.08 -7.40
C ALA A 318 48.07 -12.85 -8.80
N GLU A 319 49.38 -13.03 -8.91
CA GLU A 319 50.09 -13.13 -10.18
C GLU A 319 50.68 -14.54 -10.30
N SER A 320 50.86 -15.01 -11.53
CA SER A 320 51.32 -16.38 -11.77
C SER A 320 52.68 -16.63 -11.11
N GLY A 321 52.75 -17.62 -10.22
CA GLY A 321 53.97 -18.01 -9.53
C GLY A 321 54.41 -17.10 -8.37
N GLN A 322 53.57 -16.14 -7.94
CA GLN A 322 53.87 -15.24 -6.82
C GLN A 322 52.80 -15.29 -5.73
N ALA A 323 53.17 -14.89 -4.50
CA ALA A 323 52.21 -14.67 -3.44
C ALA A 323 51.25 -13.51 -3.82
N PRO A 324 49.98 -13.54 -3.39
CA PRO A 324 49.04 -12.48 -3.68
C PRO A 324 49.51 -11.16 -3.04
N ARG A 325 49.56 -10.08 -3.82
CA ARG A 325 49.90 -8.74 -3.34
C ARG A 325 48.66 -7.91 -3.07
N ILE A 326 48.70 -7.02 -2.09
CA ILE A 326 47.62 -6.06 -1.85
C ILE A 326 47.63 -5.01 -2.97
N VAL A 327 46.49 -4.79 -3.60
CA VAL A 327 46.31 -3.84 -4.73
C VAL A 327 45.31 -2.73 -4.41
N GLY A 328 44.60 -2.85 -3.30
CA GLY A 328 43.65 -1.84 -2.86
C GLY A 328 43.00 -2.18 -1.53
N ALA A 329 42.00 -1.40 -1.17
CA ALA A 329 41.17 -1.64 -0.01
C ALA A 329 39.71 -1.30 -0.30
N GLU A 330 38.80 -1.88 0.49
CA GLU A 330 37.43 -1.41 0.63
C GLU A 330 37.29 -0.62 1.93
N ALA A 331 36.71 0.58 1.83
CA ALA A 331 36.37 1.43 2.97
C ALA A 331 35.01 1.03 3.55
N LEU A 332 35.04 0.58 4.79
CA LEU A 332 33.89 0.02 5.50
C LEU A 332 33.51 0.92 6.67
N LEU A 333 32.33 1.53 6.58
CA LEU A 333 31.78 2.42 7.59
C LEU A 333 31.54 1.69 8.92
N ARG A 334 31.91 2.32 10.03
CA ARG A 334 31.69 1.84 11.39
C ARG A 334 31.18 2.97 12.28
N TRP A 335 30.33 2.61 13.23
CA TRP A 335 29.79 3.54 14.21
C TRP A 335 30.17 3.12 15.63
N GLN A 336 31.02 3.93 16.25
CA GLN A 336 31.43 3.77 17.65
C GLN A 336 30.53 4.62 18.54
N HIS A 337 29.43 4.04 19.01
CA HIS A 337 28.50 4.74 19.89
C HIS A 337 29.05 4.79 21.32
N PRO A 338 28.95 5.94 22.03
CA PRO A 338 29.55 6.13 23.36
C PRO A 338 29.03 5.14 24.42
N THR A 339 27.75 4.76 24.35
CA THR A 339 27.13 3.85 25.35
C THR A 339 26.86 2.44 24.81
N ARG A 340 26.73 2.28 23.49
CA ARG A 340 26.36 0.99 22.85
C ARG A 340 27.59 0.26 22.29
N GLY A 341 28.76 0.90 22.27
CA GLY A 341 29.96 0.36 21.64
C GLY A 341 29.83 0.36 20.11
N LEU A 342 30.41 -0.65 19.47
CA LEU A 342 30.40 -0.77 18.02
C LEU A 342 29.01 -1.20 17.51
N VAL A 343 28.27 -0.29 16.89
CA VAL A 343 26.96 -0.57 16.29
C VAL A 343 27.17 -1.17 14.90
N SER A 344 26.52 -2.31 14.64
CA SER A 344 26.65 -3.01 13.36
C SER A 344 26.13 -2.19 12.18
N PRO A 345 26.84 -2.13 11.04
CA PRO A 345 26.35 -1.54 9.79
C PRO A 345 24.98 -2.07 9.35
N ALA A 346 24.71 -3.37 9.57
CA ALA A 346 23.43 -3.99 9.26
C ALA A 346 22.25 -3.43 10.09
N VAL A 347 22.53 -2.71 11.19
CA VAL A 347 21.52 -2.06 12.03
C VAL A 347 21.34 -0.60 11.63
N PHE A 348 22.43 0.17 11.53
CA PHE A 348 22.32 1.62 11.36
C PHE A 348 22.27 2.09 9.90
N ILE A 349 22.78 1.33 8.92
CA ILE A 349 22.69 1.71 7.50
C ILE A 349 21.23 1.72 7.02
N PRO A 350 20.40 0.67 7.25
CA PRO A 350 18.99 0.73 6.86
C PRO A 350 18.22 1.87 7.53
N LEU A 351 18.59 2.19 8.79
CA LEU A 351 18.03 3.32 9.51
C LEU A 351 18.44 4.65 8.87
N ALA A 352 19.71 4.80 8.48
CA ALA A 352 20.23 5.97 7.79
C ALA A 352 19.54 6.17 6.43
N GLU A 353 19.27 5.10 5.69
CA GLU A 353 18.57 5.15 4.41
C GLU A 353 17.10 5.55 4.57
N ALA A 354 16.42 5.00 5.58
CA ALA A 354 15.02 5.32 5.86
C ALA A 354 14.81 6.78 6.31
N SER A 355 15.83 7.37 6.96
CA SER A 355 15.80 8.73 7.53
C SER A 355 16.56 9.78 6.70
N ASP A 356 17.02 9.42 5.49
CA ASP A 356 17.87 10.24 4.62
C ASP A 356 19.23 10.67 5.22
N LEU A 357 19.57 10.23 6.44
CA LEU A 357 20.88 10.43 7.06
C LEU A 357 22.02 9.74 6.27
N ILE A 358 21.70 8.76 5.43
CA ILE A 358 22.69 8.12 4.55
C ILE A 358 23.33 9.11 3.57
N LEU A 359 22.64 10.20 3.22
CA LEU A 359 23.12 11.20 2.27
C LEU A 359 24.30 12.02 2.83
N PRO A 360 24.17 12.71 3.99
CA PRO A 360 25.30 13.40 4.61
C PRO A 360 26.41 12.42 5.05
N ILE A 361 26.05 11.22 5.51
CA ILE A 361 27.03 10.17 5.85
C ILE A 361 27.84 9.76 4.61
N GLY A 362 27.17 9.47 3.50
CA GLY A 362 27.80 9.08 2.24
C GLY A 362 28.72 10.16 1.68
N ALA A 363 28.32 11.44 1.78
CA ALA A 363 29.18 12.57 1.41
C ALA A 363 30.44 12.62 2.29
N TRP A 364 30.30 12.43 3.60
CA TRP A 364 31.44 12.37 4.53
C TRP A 364 32.36 11.18 4.25
N VAL A 365 31.80 9.99 3.94
CA VAL A 365 32.56 8.79 3.57
C VAL A 365 33.38 9.06 2.31
N LEU A 366 32.76 9.61 1.26
CA LEU A 366 33.43 9.93 0.00
C LEU A 366 34.61 10.89 0.20
N GLN A 367 34.38 11.97 0.95
CA GLN A 367 35.43 12.94 1.26
C GLN A 367 36.57 12.32 2.07
N THR A 368 36.24 11.48 3.06
CA THR A 368 37.25 10.83 3.92
C THR A 368 38.07 9.82 3.12
N ALA A 369 37.43 9.03 2.26
CA ALA A 369 38.10 8.12 1.34
C ALA A 369 39.04 8.86 0.36
N CYS A 370 38.60 9.97 -0.22
CA CYS A 370 39.45 10.76 -1.12
C CYS A 370 40.63 11.41 -0.39
N ARG A 371 40.43 11.92 0.84
CA ARG A 371 41.54 12.38 1.69
C ARG A 371 42.53 11.26 2.00
N GLN A 372 42.05 10.04 2.25
CA GLN A 372 42.93 8.90 2.49
C GLN A 372 43.74 8.53 1.24
N LEU A 373 43.12 8.52 0.06
CA LEU A 373 43.82 8.31 -1.20
C LEU A 373 44.88 9.39 -1.47
N GLN A 374 44.60 10.65 -1.09
CA GLN A 374 45.57 11.74 -1.16
C GLN A 374 46.75 11.50 -0.22
N ALA A 375 46.50 11.11 1.03
CA ALA A 375 47.56 10.78 1.98
C ALA A 375 48.43 9.61 1.50
N TRP A 376 47.82 8.65 0.80
CA TRP A 376 48.53 7.54 0.14
C TRP A 376 49.21 7.92 -1.18
N ALA A 377 49.09 9.15 -1.68
CA ALA A 377 49.70 9.51 -2.96
C ALA A 377 51.23 9.65 -2.87
N ASP A 378 51.75 10.07 -1.71
CA ASP A 378 53.16 10.43 -1.54
C ASP A 378 54.05 9.24 -1.10
N ASP A 379 53.48 8.12 -0.68
CA ASP A 379 54.22 6.91 -0.32
C ASP A 379 54.22 5.90 -1.49
N PRO A 380 55.39 5.54 -2.04
CA PRO A 380 55.49 4.58 -3.15
C PRO A 380 54.82 3.22 -2.90
N ARG A 381 54.64 2.81 -1.64
CA ARG A 381 53.97 1.55 -1.27
C ARG A 381 52.45 1.63 -1.41
N THR A 382 51.88 2.84 -1.34
CA THR A 382 50.43 3.09 -1.35
C THR A 382 49.96 3.90 -2.56
N ALA A 383 50.89 4.51 -3.31
CA ALA A 383 50.63 5.39 -4.45
C ALA A 383 49.75 4.74 -5.54
N ASP A 384 49.91 3.44 -5.77
CA ASP A 384 49.16 2.69 -6.77
C ASP A 384 47.88 2.03 -6.23
N LEU A 385 47.60 2.12 -4.93
CA LEU A 385 46.43 1.50 -4.32
C LEU A 385 45.14 2.19 -4.79
N THR A 386 44.12 1.36 -5.04
CA THR A 386 42.74 1.79 -5.23
C THR A 386 41.95 1.68 -3.94
N LEU A 387 41.01 2.59 -3.70
CA LEU A 387 40.08 2.53 -2.58
C LEU A 387 38.65 2.44 -3.09
N ALA A 388 37.95 1.40 -2.67
CA ALA A 388 36.55 1.18 -2.95
C ALA A 388 35.64 1.75 -1.86
N VAL A 389 34.53 2.35 -2.27
CA VAL A 389 33.54 2.98 -1.38
C VAL A 389 32.15 2.53 -1.79
N ASN A 390 31.40 1.97 -0.85
CA ASN A 390 30.00 1.62 -1.03
C ASN A 390 29.12 2.87 -1.15
N VAL A 391 28.23 2.88 -2.14
CA VAL A 391 27.28 3.97 -2.40
C VAL A 391 25.86 3.43 -2.31
N SER A 392 25.04 4.02 -1.43
CA SER A 392 23.63 3.65 -1.32
C SER A 392 22.84 4.05 -2.57
N ALA A 393 21.73 3.36 -2.85
CA ALA A 393 20.82 3.71 -3.94
C ALA A 393 20.31 5.15 -3.84
N ARG A 394 19.97 5.58 -2.62
CA ARG A 394 19.46 6.95 -2.37
C ARG A 394 20.51 8.00 -2.72
N GLN A 395 21.78 7.77 -2.37
CA GLN A 395 22.88 8.68 -2.69
C GLN A 395 23.16 8.71 -4.19
N PHE A 396 23.22 7.55 -4.84
CA PHE A 396 23.54 7.45 -6.27
C PHE A 396 22.50 8.13 -7.17
N LEU A 397 21.22 8.07 -6.77
CA LEU A 397 20.10 8.68 -7.50
C LEU A 397 19.92 10.18 -7.20
N GLN A 398 20.76 10.80 -6.35
CA GLN A 398 20.69 12.24 -6.15
C GLN A 398 21.05 12.98 -7.46
N PRO A 399 20.27 13.99 -7.88
CA PRO A 399 20.56 14.74 -9.10
C PRO A 399 21.95 15.40 -9.11
N ASP A 400 22.49 15.74 -7.94
CA ASP A 400 23.78 16.39 -7.76
C ASP A 400 24.92 15.42 -7.39
N PHE A 401 24.69 14.10 -7.36
CA PHE A 401 25.72 13.13 -6.94
C PHE A 401 27.00 13.21 -7.77
N VAL A 402 26.88 13.26 -9.10
CA VAL A 402 28.04 13.38 -10.01
C VAL A 402 28.82 14.66 -9.72
N GLU A 403 28.13 15.75 -9.43
CA GLU A 403 28.71 17.04 -9.11
C GLU A 403 29.44 17.00 -7.76
N GLN A 404 28.85 16.36 -6.74
CA GLN A 404 29.52 16.12 -5.45
C GLN A 404 30.83 15.32 -5.60
N VAL A 405 30.81 14.27 -6.43
CA VAL A 405 32.02 13.49 -6.75
C VAL A 405 33.06 14.35 -7.44
N ARG A 406 32.66 15.10 -8.48
CA ARG A 406 33.55 16.02 -9.21
C ARG A 406 34.20 17.04 -8.28
N GLN A 407 33.44 17.65 -7.40
CA GLN A 407 33.95 18.63 -6.43
C GLN A 407 34.92 17.99 -5.44
N THR A 408 34.62 16.79 -4.95
CA THR A 408 35.50 16.07 -4.02
C THR A 408 36.84 15.70 -4.67
N LEU A 409 36.81 15.22 -5.92
CA LEU A 409 38.01 14.94 -6.71
C LEU A 409 38.83 16.22 -6.93
N ALA A 410 38.19 17.33 -7.31
CA ALA A 410 38.86 18.60 -7.53
C ALA A 410 39.49 19.17 -6.24
N HIS A 411 38.83 19.01 -5.10
CA HIS A 411 39.30 19.51 -3.82
C HIS A 411 40.49 18.69 -3.27
N THR A 412 40.45 17.37 -3.44
CA THR A 412 41.50 16.45 -2.93
C THR A 412 42.66 16.26 -3.90
N GLY A 413 42.45 16.52 -5.20
CA GLY A 413 43.48 16.39 -6.23
C GLY A 413 43.91 14.95 -6.52
N ILE A 414 43.17 13.95 -6.04
CA ILE A 414 43.51 12.54 -6.28
C ILE A 414 43.32 12.17 -7.75
N HIS A 415 44.11 11.20 -8.23
CA HIS A 415 43.87 10.61 -9.54
C HIS A 415 42.54 9.83 -9.52
N PRO A 416 41.52 10.19 -10.33
CA PRO A 416 40.16 9.63 -10.21
C PRO A 416 40.09 8.11 -10.34
N ARG A 417 40.96 7.49 -11.15
CA ARG A 417 41.03 6.02 -11.30
C ARG A 417 41.38 5.24 -10.02
N ARG A 418 41.87 5.93 -8.98
CA ARG A 418 42.15 5.31 -7.67
C ARG A 418 40.89 5.18 -6.82
N LEU A 419 39.86 5.98 -7.09
CA LEU A 419 38.56 5.83 -6.46
C LEU A 419 37.71 4.83 -7.24
N LYS A 420 37.15 3.87 -6.51
CA LYS A 420 36.17 2.92 -7.02
C LYS A 420 34.87 3.09 -6.24
N LEU A 421 33.75 3.22 -6.94
CA LEU A 421 32.42 3.26 -6.31
C LEU A 421 31.74 1.91 -6.49
N GLU A 422 31.25 1.36 -5.39
CA GLU A 422 30.57 0.08 -5.31
C GLU A 422 29.07 0.28 -5.15
N LEU A 423 28.31 -0.42 -5.99
CA LEU A 423 26.85 -0.36 -6.07
C LEU A 423 26.30 -1.76 -6.00
N THR A 424 25.29 -1.99 -5.18
CA THR A 424 24.64 -3.31 -5.13
C THR A 424 23.83 -3.58 -6.40
N GLU A 425 23.68 -4.86 -6.74
CA GLU A 425 22.88 -5.30 -7.88
C GLU A 425 21.46 -4.70 -7.88
N SER A 426 20.78 -4.71 -6.74
CA SER A 426 19.43 -4.17 -6.57
C SER A 426 19.35 -2.68 -6.90
N THR A 427 20.35 -1.89 -6.48
CA THR A 427 20.43 -0.45 -6.73
C THR A 427 20.40 -0.13 -8.23
N VAL A 428 21.04 -0.98 -9.03
CA VAL A 428 21.20 -0.75 -10.46
C VAL A 428 19.92 -1.08 -11.24
N LEU A 429 19.13 -2.05 -10.76
CA LEU A 429 17.96 -2.55 -11.47
C LEU A 429 16.70 -1.69 -11.28
N ASP A 430 16.61 -0.90 -10.22
CA ASP A 430 15.43 -0.08 -9.92
C ASP A 430 15.17 1.02 -10.98
N ASN A 431 16.23 1.63 -11.54
CA ASN A 431 16.11 2.66 -12.58
C ASN A 431 17.26 2.61 -13.60
N VAL A 432 17.22 1.60 -14.46
CA VAL A 432 18.35 1.25 -15.35
C VAL A 432 18.82 2.40 -16.27
N GLN A 433 17.91 3.21 -16.84
CA GLN A 433 18.34 4.25 -17.79
C GLN A 433 19.05 5.41 -17.09
N ASP A 434 18.49 5.91 -15.99
CA ASP A 434 19.10 7.00 -15.23
C ASP A 434 20.40 6.53 -14.58
N THR A 435 20.43 5.30 -14.08
CA THR A 435 21.66 4.68 -13.56
C THR A 435 22.77 4.62 -14.60
N ILE A 436 22.47 4.20 -15.84
CA ILE A 436 23.47 4.18 -16.93
C ILE A 436 24.01 5.60 -17.20
N ALA A 437 23.15 6.62 -17.24
CA ALA A 437 23.58 8.00 -17.49
C ALA A 437 24.52 8.50 -16.38
N THR A 438 24.15 8.29 -15.12
CA THR A 438 25.00 8.64 -13.97
C THR A 438 26.33 7.90 -13.99
N MET A 439 26.32 6.60 -14.26
CA MET A 439 27.54 5.79 -14.36
C MET A 439 28.47 6.29 -15.48
N GLN A 440 27.93 6.63 -16.65
CA GLN A 440 28.71 7.20 -17.77
C GLN A 440 29.34 8.55 -17.40
N ALA A 441 28.60 9.40 -16.69
CA ALA A 441 29.11 10.68 -16.23
C ALA A 441 30.27 10.49 -15.22
N LEU A 442 30.12 9.59 -14.25
CA LEU A 442 31.19 9.25 -13.29
C LEU A 442 32.43 8.66 -13.97
N ARG A 443 32.23 7.78 -14.96
CA ARG A 443 33.33 7.23 -15.76
C ARG A 443 34.05 8.31 -16.58
N THR A 444 33.33 9.32 -17.06
CA THR A 444 33.90 10.48 -17.75
C THR A 444 34.81 11.30 -16.82
N LEU A 445 34.51 11.34 -15.51
CA LEU A 445 35.42 11.89 -14.50
C LEU A 445 36.65 11.00 -14.26
N GLY A 446 36.63 9.75 -14.72
CA GLY A 446 37.71 8.77 -14.57
C GLY A 446 37.61 7.88 -13.34
N VAL A 447 36.49 7.93 -12.60
CA VAL A 447 36.20 7.06 -11.45
C VAL A 447 35.86 5.65 -11.94
N ARG A 448 36.28 4.62 -11.20
CA ARG A 448 35.93 3.23 -11.50
C ARG A 448 34.62 2.82 -10.86
N LEU A 449 33.89 1.94 -11.51
CA LEU A 449 32.61 1.44 -11.02
C LEU A 449 32.65 -0.08 -10.84
N SER A 450 32.10 -0.55 -9.72
CA SER A 450 32.01 -1.96 -9.39
C SER A 450 30.61 -2.34 -8.96
N LEU A 451 30.17 -3.52 -9.38
CA LEU A 451 28.89 -4.08 -8.99
C LEU A 451 29.11 -5.07 -7.85
N ASP A 452 28.44 -4.84 -6.73
CA ASP A 452 28.52 -5.61 -5.49
C ASP A 452 27.35 -6.60 -5.34
N ASP A 453 27.52 -7.61 -4.49
CA ASP A 453 26.57 -8.69 -4.17
C ASP A 453 26.06 -9.47 -5.41
N PHE A 454 26.87 -9.56 -6.48
CA PHE A 454 26.41 -10.08 -7.77
C PHE A 454 26.04 -11.57 -7.70
N GLY A 455 24.83 -11.88 -8.19
CA GLY A 455 24.28 -13.24 -8.26
C GLY A 455 23.22 -13.55 -7.22
N THR A 456 23.00 -12.65 -6.26
CA THR A 456 21.90 -12.75 -5.29
C THR A 456 20.58 -12.16 -5.81
N GLY A 457 20.65 -11.33 -6.87
CA GLY A 457 19.51 -10.68 -7.51
C GLY A 457 19.09 -11.28 -8.87
N TYR A 458 18.12 -10.63 -9.52
CA TYR A 458 17.62 -10.99 -10.85
C TYR A 458 18.27 -10.12 -11.95
N SER A 459 19.58 -10.23 -12.15
CA SER A 459 20.24 -9.54 -13.26
C SER A 459 19.88 -10.15 -14.61
N SER A 460 19.25 -9.35 -15.48
CA SER A 460 19.22 -9.66 -16.89
C SER A 460 20.59 -9.36 -17.51
N LEU A 461 21.23 -10.39 -18.09
CA LEU A 461 22.44 -10.29 -18.92
C LEU A 461 22.35 -9.14 -19.95
N GLN A 462 21.15 -8.85 -20.43
CA GLN A 462 20.89 -7.76 -21.37
C GLN A 462 21.25 -6.38 -20.80
N TYR A 463 20.98 -6.15 -19.51
CA TYR A 463 21.32 -4.89 -18.84
C TYR A 463 22.78 -4.84 -18.47
N LEU A 464 23.35 -5.94 -17.98
CA LEU A 464 24.76 -6.00 -17.60
C LEU A 464 25.70 -5.57 -18.73
N LYS A 465 25.39 -6.00 -19.98
CA LYS A 465 26.13 -5.58 -21.18
C LYS A 465 26.13 -4.05 -21.43
N ARG A 466 25.12 -3.32 -20.95
CA ARG A 466 24.97 -1.88 -21.17
C ARG A 466 25.58 -1.04 -20.04
N LEU A 467 25.83 -1.63 -18.89
CA LEU A 467 26.38 -0.93 -17.73
C LEU A 467 27.88 -0.70 -17.92
N PRO A 468 28.38 0.53 -17.77
CA PRO A 468 29.79 0.84 -17.97
C PRO A 468 30.60 0.51 -16.70
N LEU A 469 30.57 -0.76 -16.28
CA LEU A 469 31.27 -1.27 -15.10
C LEU A 469 32.71 -1.64 -15.43
N ASP A 470 33.60 -1.52 -14.43
CA ASP A 470 34.99 -1.96 -14.52
C ASP A 470 35.22 -3.27 -13.74
N GLN A 471 34.37 -3.56 -12.74
CA GLN A 471 34.51 -4.74 -11.89
C GLN A 471 33.16 -5.36 -11.48
N LEU A 472 33.16 -6.68 -11.32
CA LEU A 472 32.11 -7.47 -10.67
C LEU A 472 32.67 -8.09 -9.39
N LYS A 473 31.94 -7.94 -8.27
CA LYS A 473 32.25 -8.60 -7.00
C LYS A 473 31.30 -9.79 -6.81
N ILE A 474 31.88 -10.98 -6.58
CA ILE A 474 31.11 -12.21 -6.33
C ILE A 474 30.77 -12.25 -4.85
N ASP A 475 29.48 -12.34 -4.53
CA ASP A 475 28.98 -12.41 -3.16
C ASP A 475 29.58 -13.60 -2.39
N GLN A 476 29.93 -13.35 -1.13
CA GLN A 476 30.47 -14.34 -0.20
C GLN A 476 29.61 -15.61 -0.06
N VAL A 477 28.30 -15.53 -0.29
CA VAL A 477 27.37 -16.66 -0.16
C VAL A 477 27.77 -17.82 -1.08
N PHE A 478 28.26 -17.52 -2.28
CA PHE A 478 28.75 -18.52 -3.23
C PHE A 478 30.19 -18.96 -2.94
N ILE A 479 30.99 -18.10 -2.31
CA ILE A 479 32.39 -18.38 -2.00
C ILE A 479 32.52 -19.33 -0.80
N ARG A 480 31.63 -19.22 0.20
CA ARG A 480 31.65 -20.06 1.41
C ARG A 480 31.66 -21.56 1.09
N GLU A 481 30.83 -21.99 0.16
CA GLU A 481 30.66 -23.41 -0.20
C GLU A 481 31.27 -23.77 -1.57
N ILE A 482 32.14 -22.93 -2.14
CA ILE A 482 32.72 -23.15 -3.49
C ILE A 482 33.46 -24.49 -3.66
N THR A 483 33.96 -25.07 -2.57
CA THR A 483 34.69 -26.36 -2.58
C THR A 483 33.79 -27.57 -2.30
N THR A 484 32.60 -27.37 -1.74
CA THR A 484 31.68 -28.42 -1.28
C THR A 484 30.40 -28.50 -2.10
N SER A 485 29.93 -27.38 -2.64
CA SER A 485 28.70 -27.25 -3.41
C SER A 485 29.03 -27.14 -4.91
N SER A 486 28.64 -28.16 -5.67
CA SER A 486 28.80 -28.13 -7.13
C SER A 486 27.95 -27.03 -7.80
N ALA A 487 26.83 -26.65 -7.18
CA ALA A 487 25.96 -25.58 -7.65
C ALA A 487 26.65 -24.22 -7.50
N ASP A 488 27.17 -23.91 -6.31
CA ASP A 488 27.86 -22.63 -6.07
C ASP A 488 29.15 -22.53 -6.89
N ALA A 489 29.90 -23.63 -7.01
CA ALA A 489 31.06 -23.69 -7.89
C ALA A 489 30.70 -23.39 -9.37
N ALA A 490 29.55 -23.88 -9.85
CA ALA A 490 29.08 -23.60 -11.20
C ALA A 490 28.65 -22.13 -11.38
N ILE A 491 27.99 -21.55 -10.37
CA ILE A 491 27.63 -20.12 -10.36
C ILE A 491 28.89 -19.26 -10.42
N VAL A 492 29.87 -19.51 -9.56
CA VAL A 492 31.15 -18.77 -9.54
C VAL A 492 31.86 -18.85 -10.90
N LYS A 493 32.00 -20.05 -11.48
CA LYS A 493 32.60 -20.22 -12.83
C LYS A 493 31.88 -19.39 -13.89
N THR A 494 30.54 -19.35 -13.82
CA THR A 494 29.71 -18.61 -14.77
C THR A 494 29.93 -17.11 -14.62
N ILE A 495 29.97 -16.60 -13.39
CA ILE A 495 30.23 -15.18 -13.11
C ILE A 495 31.63 -14.78 -13.60
N VAL A 496 32.66 -15.60 -13.33
CA VAL A 496 34.02 -15.33 -13.80
C VAL A 496 34.11 -15.29 -15.32
N ALA A 497 33.54 -16.29 -16.00
CA ALA A 497 33.52 -16.34 -17.46
C ALA A 497 32.77 -15.15 -18.07
N MET A 498 31.67 -14.74 -17.45
CA MET A 498 30.87 -13.59 -17.87
C MET A 498 31.61 -12.27 -17.70
N GLY A 499 32.25 -12.05 -16.55
CA GLY A 499 33.06 -10.84 -16.32
C GLY A 499 34.16 -10.70 -17.36
N HIS A 500 34.90 -11.78 -17.65
CA HIS A 500 35.91 -11.78 -18.70
C HIS A 500 35.34 -11.52 -20.09
N ALA A 501 34.18 -12.10 -20.43
CA ALA A 501 33.53 -11.88 -21.72
C ALA A 501 33.02 -10.44 -21.93
N LEU A 502 32.84 -9.69 -20.84
CA LEU A 502 32.41 -8.29 -20.85
C LEU A 502 33.57 -7.30 -20.56
N ASP A 503 34.81 -7.78 -20.58
CA ASP A 503 36.02 -7.01 -20.26
C ASP A 503 36.00 -6.37 -18.86
N MET A 504 35.35 -7.04 -17.91
CA MET A 504 35.27 -6.62 -16.50
C MET A 504 36.24 -7.43 -15.64
N GLN A 505 36.84 -6.76 -14.66
CA GLN A 505 37.59 -7.43 -13.60
C GLN A 505 36.61 -8.20 -12.70
N VAL A 506 37.00 -9.38 -12.23
CA VAL A 506 36.20 -10.15 -11.26
C VAL A 506 36.98 -10.28 -9.96
N ILE A 507 36.34 -9.95 -8.83
CA ILE A 507 36.87 -10.12 -7.47
C ILE A 507 35.92 -11.00 -6.67
N ALA A 508 36.47 -11.93 -5.88
CA ALA A 508 35.69 -12.78 -4.99
C ALA A 508 35.74 -12.27 -3.55
N GLU A 509 34.58 -12.16 -2.92
CA GLU A 509 34.45 -11.73 -1.52
C GLU A 509 34.33 -12.90 -0.55
N GLY A 510 34.66 -12.66 0.71
CA GLY A 510 34.55 -13.69 1.75
C GLY A 510 35.50 -14.87 1.54
N VAL A 511 36.67 -14.64 0.92
CA VAL A 511 37.71 -15.67 0.82
C VAL A 511 38.38 -15.84 2.19
N GLU A 512 38.13 -16.98 2.83
CA GLU A 512 38.59 -17.29 4.18
C GLU A 512 39.65 -18.40 4.22
N THR A 513 39.71 -19.28 3.22
CA THR A 513 40.66 -20.41 3.19
C THR A 513 41.51 -20.48 1.92
N ALA A 514 42.67 -21.13 2.02
CA ALA A 514 43.57 -21.34 0.89
C ALA A 514 42.93 -22.23 -0.20
N GLU A 515 42.06 -23.17 0.18
CA GLU A 515 41.33 -24.04 -0.75
C GLU A 515 40.33 -23.23 -1.59
N GLN A 516 39.61 -22.28 -0.98
CA GLN A 516 38.72 -21.37 -1.70
C GLN A 516 39.50 -20.51 -2.70
N GLN A 517 40.63 -19.95 -2.26
CA GLN A 517 41.53 -19.19 -3.12
C GLN A 517 42.03 -20.03 -4.31
N GLN A 518 42.46 -21.27 -4.07
CA GLN A 518 42.96 -22.16 -5.10
C GLN A 518 41.87 -22.55 -6.11
N ALA A 519 40.64 -22.77 -5.64
CA ALA A 519 39.48 -23.00 -6.51
C ALA A 519 39.23 -21.79 -7.43
N LEU A 520 39.22 -20.59 -6.87
CA LEU A 520 39.04 -19.33 -7.62
C LEU A 520 40.12 -19.11 -8.68
N LEU A 521 41.39 -19.37 -8.34
CA LEU A 521 42.51 -19.31 -9.29
C LEU A 521 42.32 -20.28 -10.45
N THR A 522 41.84 -21.49 -10.17
CA THR A 522 41.56 -22.51 -11.19
C THR A 522 40.43 -22.07 -12.13
N TYR A 523 39.52 -21.22 -11.65
CA TYR A 523 38.43 -20.66 -12.44
C TYR A 523 38.82 -19.38 -13.18
N GLY A 524 40.04 -18.87 -12.97
CA GLY A 524 40.55 -17.65 -13.59
C GLY A 524 40.24 -16.37 -12.82
N CYS A 525 39.74 -16.46 -11.58
CA CYS A 525 39.58 -15.30 -10.70
C CYS A 525 40.89 -15.01 -9.95
N HIS A 526 41.45 -13.82 -10.16
CA HIS A 526 42.76 -13.44 -9.62
C HIS A 526 42.70 -12.36 -8.55
N TYR A 527 41.52 -11.82 -8.26
CA TYR A 527 41.33 -10.80 -7.23
C TYR A 527 40.49 -11.35 -6.09
N PHE A 528 40.90 -11.04 -4.87
CA PHE A 528 40.31 -11.61 -3.68
C PHE A 528 40.14 -10.56 -2.59
N GLN A 529 39.09 -10.75 -1.81
CA GLN A 529 38.84 -10.03 -0.58
C GLN A 529 38.27 -11.01 0.45
N GLY A 530 38.77 -10.95 1.68
CA GLY A 530 38.30 -11.81 2.75
C GLY A 530 39.31 -11.99 3.88
N TYR A 531 38.90 -12.73 4.91
CA TYR A 531 39.68 -12.88 6.14
C TYR A 531 40.97 -13.67 5.98
N LEU A 532 41.14 -14.39 4.86
CA LEU A 532 42.42 -14.99 4.50
C LEU A 532 43.53 -13.92 4.37
N PHE A 533 43.18 -12.74 3.87
CA PHE A 533 44.12 -11.64 3.62
C PHE A 533 44.11 -10.62 4.74
N SER A 534 42.92 -10.16 5.13
CA SER A 534 42.77 -9.19 6.21
C SER A 534 41.32 -9.10 6.70
N ARG A 535 41.17 -8.83 8.00
CA ARG A 535 39.91 -8.31 8.55
C ARG A 535 39.83 -6.80 8.26
N PRO A 536 38.65 -6.18 8.30
CA PRO A 536 38.56 -4.72 8.31
C PRO A 536 39.36 -4.15 9.48
N VAL A 537 40.35 -3.30 9.21
CA VAL A 537 41.28 -2.74 10.21
C VAL A 537 41.42 -1.23 10.06
N PRO A 538 41.84 -0.50 11.12
CA PRO A 538 42.18 0.91 11.00
C PRO A 538 43.28 1.17 9.98
N VAL A 539 43.38 2.41 9.48
CA VAL A 539 44.35 2.78 8.43
C VAL A 539 45.80 2.42 8.75
N GLY A 540 46.27 2.68 9.98
CA GLY A 540 47.66 2.38 10.35
C GLY A 540 47.97 0.88 10.36
N ASP A 541 46.99 0.06 10.77
CA ASP A 541 47.11 -1.39 10.72
C ASP A 541 47.08 -1.90 9.27
N PHE A 542 46.24 -1.31 8.41
CA PHE A 542 46.22 -1.62 6.98
C PHE A 542 47.57 -1.30 6.32
N GLU A 543 48.15 -0.14 6.60
CA GLU A 543 49.46 0.26 6.07
C GLU A 543 50.58 -0.68 6.53
N ALA A 544 50.48 -1.23 7.74
CA ALA A 544 51.43 -2.22 8.24
C ALA A 544 51.35 -3.57 7.50
N LEU A 545 50.21 -3.91 6.91
CA LEU A 545 50.05 -5.14 6.10
C LEU A 545 50.85 -5.07 4.80
N LEU A 546 51.01 -3.87 4.22
CA LEU A 546 51.73 -3.66 2.96
C LEU A 546 53.22 -3.99 3.05
N GLY A 547 53.79 -4.04 4.26
CA GLY A 547 55.19 -4.40 4.50
C GLY A 547 55.43 -5.89 4.82
N ARG A 548 54.39 -6.73 4.84
CA ARG A 548 54.45 -8.12 5.32
C ARG A 548 54.18 -9.19 4.25
N VAL A 549 54.03 -8.82 2.98
CA VAL A 549 53.62 -9.73 1.90
C VAL A 549 54.60 -9.75 0.75
#